data_AF-A0A6P0WLS5-F1
#
_entry.id   AF-A0A6P0WLS5-F1
#
_cell.length_a   1.000
_cell.length_b   1.000
_cell.length_c   1.000
_cell.angle_alpha   90.00
_cell.angle_beta   90.00
_cell.angle_gamma   90.00
#
_symmetry.space_group_name_H-M   'P 1'
#
loop_
_entity.id
_entity.type
_entity.pdbx_description
1 polymer ?
#
loop_
_entity_poly.entity_id
_entity_poly.type
_entity_poly.pdbx_seq_one_letter_code
_entity_poly.pdbx_strand_id
1 'polypeptide(L)'
;QTVSKMLWDDDHLYVFFIVEDAHIWAEQTQRDSAVFKDDCVEVFFAPDPDKPLSYFNIEMNVRGAFLDQFHPQGPQSSTSEWNGQGIQIATNIVGTLNDDSDTDQYWILEAAIPFSNFTNIAKNTPPKPRDIWHLNLNRLGGKTNRQYSQWSPSQTPKPQFHAPQDFGRVTFVEAESPF
;
A
#
# COMPACT_ATOMS: atom_id res chain seq x y z
N GLN A 1 1.85 -11.58 12.32
CA GLN A 1 2.95 -10.77 11.75
C GLN A 1 2.59 -10.32 10.33
N THR A 2 3.21 -9.25 9.82
CA THR A 2 3.08 -8.85 8.40
C THR A 2 4.46 -8.70 7.81
N VAL A 3 4.68 -9.31 6.65
CA VAL A 3 5.93 -9.20 5.89
C VAL A 3 5.58 -8.71 4.49
N SER A 4 6.39 -7.78 4.00
CA SER A 4 6.26 -7.25 2.65
C SER A 4 7.57 -7.38 1.87
N LYS A 5 7.45 -7.53 0.55
CA LYS A 5 8.54 -7.48 -0.40
C LYS A 5 8.14 -6.58 -1.56
N MET A 6 9.13 -5.96 -2.20
CA MET A 6 8.91 -5.12 -3.36
C MET A 6 9.92 -5.45 -4.45
N LEU A 7 9.47 -5.41 -5.70
CA LEU A 7 10.27 -5.56 -6.91
C LEU A 7 9.80 -4.52 -7.93
N TRP A 8 10.55 -4.35 -9.02
CA TRP A 8 10.16 -3.45 -10.09
C TRP A 8 10.77 -3.92 -11.41
N ASP A 9 10.15 -3.53 -12.51
CA ASP A 9 10.67 -3.67 -13.87
C ASP A 9 10.51 -2.36 -14.65
N ASP A 10 10.62 -2.40 -15.99
CA ASP A 10 10.50 -1.20 -16.82
C ASP A 10 9.08 -0.60 -16.84
N ASP A 11 8.06 -1.34 -16.42
CA ASP A 11 6.65 -0.95 -16.55
C ASP A 11 5.95 -0.78 -15.19
N HIS A 12 6.29 -1.60 -14.19
CA HIS A 12 5.55 -1.73 -12.94
C HIS A 12 6.42 -1.69 -11.69
N LEU A 13 5.84 -1.14 -10.63
CA LEU A 13 6.20 -1.42 -9.26
C LEU A 13 5.38 -2.60 -8.75
N TYR A 14 6.04 -3.60 -8.19
CA TYR A 14 5.41 -4.78 -7.59
C TYR A 14 5.49 -4.71 -6.07
N VAL A 15 4.38 -4.97 -5.40
CA VAL A 15 4.32 -5.05 -3.93
C VAL A 15 3.64 -6.35 -3.53
N PHE A 16 4.29 -7.09 -2.65
CA PHE A 16 3.80 -8.33 -2.04
C PHE A 16 3.58 -8.12 -0.55
N PHE A 17 2.50 -8.68 -0.02
CA PHE A 17 2.24 -8.81 1.40
C PHE A 17 1.85 -10.24 1.75
N ILE A 18 2.41 -10.76 2.84
CA ILE A 18 1.86 -11.89 3.59
C ILE A 18 1.51 -11.42 4.99
N VAL A 19 0.27 -11.69 5.38
CA VAL A 19 -0.36 -11.13 6.57
C VAL A 19 -0.93 -12.28 7.39
N GLU A 20 -0.30 -12.59 8.52
CA GLU A 20 -0.88 -13.51 9.49
C GLU A 20 -1.97 -12.80 10.27
N ASP A 21 -3.15 -13.42 10.27
CA ASP A 21 -4.34 -12.94 10.94
C ASP A 21 -5.20 -14.15 11.34
N ALA A 22 -5.73 -14.11 12.56
CA ALA A 22 -6.60 -15.15 13.12
C ALA A 22 -8.09 -14.93 12.79
N HIS A 23 -8.48 -13.72 12.37
CA HIS A 23 -9.87 -13.34 12.10
C HIS A 23 -9.95 -12.42 10.89
N ILE A 24 -9.87 -13.00 9.70
CA ILE A 24 -9.82 -12.30 8.42
C ILE A 24 -11.22 -11.81 8.05
N TRP A 25 -11.35 -10.50 7.88
CA TRP A 25 -12.63 -9.84 7.62
C TRP A 25 -12.56 -8.84 6.48
N ALA A 26 -13.53 -8.90 5.56
CA ALA A 26 -13.80 -7.85 4.59
C ALA A 26 -15.25 -7.78 4.12
N GLU A 27 -15.82 -6.58 4.12
CA GLU A 27 -17.16 -6.26 3.61
C GLU A 27 -17.11 -5.45 2.31
N GLN A 28 -16.07 -4.64 2.14
CA GLN A 28 -15.95 -3.75 1.01
C GLN A 28 -15.57 -4.52 -0.25
N THR A 29 -16.28 -4.27 -1.34
CA THR A 29 -16.09 -4.97 -2.64
C THR A 29 -15.92 -4.02 -3.82
N GLN A 30 -16.15 -2.72 -3.61
CA GLN A 30 -16.12 -1.72 -4.65
C GLN A 30 -14.83 -0.91 -4.55
N ARG A 31 -14.29 -0.47 -5.69
CA ARG A 31 -13.21 0.51 -5.71
C ARG A 31 -13.65 1.80 -5.00
N ASP A 32 -12.72 2.48 -4.34
CA ASP A 32 -12.91 3.74 -3.61
C ASP A 32 -13.91 3.69 -2.45
N SER A 33 -14.23 2.48 -1.99
CA SER A 33 -14.99 2.27 -0.77
C SER A 33 -14.08 2.33 0.47
N ALA A 34 -14.66 2.25 1.67
CA ALA A 34 -13.92 2.39 2.93
C ALA A 34 -13.12 1.12 3.30
N VAL A 35 -12.27 0.66 2.38
CA VAL A 35 -11.49 -0.59 2.47
C VAL A 35 -10.59 -0.64 3.69
N PHE A 36 -10.14 0.50 4.21
CA PHE A 36 -9.39 0.64 5.48
C PHE A 36 -10.15 0.14 6.73
N LYS A 37 -11.46 -0.13 6.64
CA LYS A 37 -12.24 -0.72 7.73
C LYS A 37 -12.15 -2.25 7.78
N ASP A 38 -11.82 -2.87 6.64
CA ASP A 38 -11.59 -4.30 6.50
C ASP A 38 -10.13 -4.65 6.85
N ASP A 39 -9.76 -5.92 6.80
CA ASP A 39 -8.34 -6.29 6.80
C ASP A 39 -7.67 -5.77 5.54
N CYS A 40 -6.79 -4.79 5.75
CA CYS A 40 -6.25 -3.94 4.71
C CYS A 40 -4.73 -3.80 4.82
N VAL A 41 -4.06 -3.79 3.67
CA VAL A 41 -2.68 -3.34 3.52
C VAL A 41 -2.64 -2.12 2.63
N GLU A 42 -1.77 -1.17 2.94
CA GLU A 42 -1.67 0.07 2.19
C GLU A 42 -0.24 0.28 1.72
N VAL A 43 -0.12 0.94 0.57
CA VAL A 43 1.14 1.49 0.11
C VAL A 43 0.96 2.97 -0.20
N PHE A 44 1.85 3.77 0.39
CA PHE A 44 1.90 5.21 0.18
C PHE A 44 3.19 5.55 -0.54
N PHE A 45 3.15 6.40 -1.57
CA PHE A 45 4.32 6.75 -2.38
C PHE A 45 4.41 8.26 -2.60
N ALA A 46 5.53 8.89 -2.24
CA ALA A 46 5.93 10.21 -2.70
C ALA A 46 7.12 10.02 -3.67
N PRO A 47 6.85 10.00 -5.00
CA PRO A 47 7.84 9.57 -5.98
C PRO A 47 8.84 10.67 -6.40
N ASP A 48 8.66 11.90 -5.91
CA ASP A 48 9.63 12.99 -6.03
C ASP A 48 10.20 13.34 -4.63
N PRO A 49 11.47 13.03 -4.36
CA PRO A 49 12.07 13.28 -3.05
C PRO A 49 12.19 14.78 -2.71
N ASP A 50 12.11 15.67 -3.71
CA ASP A 50 12.12 17.12 -3.50
C ASP A 50 10.71 17.65 -3.16
N LYS A 51 9.67 16.83 -3.34
CA LYS A 51 8.26 17.14 -3.05
C LYS A 51 7.64 16.07 -2.16
N PRO A 52 8.17 15.83 -0.95
CA PRO A 52 7.71 14.73 -0.09
C PRO A 52 6.23 14.83 0.30
N LEU A 53 5.64 16.03 0.28
CA LEU A 53 4.22 16.24 0.57
C LEU A 53 3.29 15.89 -0.61
N SER A 54 3.83 15.67 -1.81
CA SER A 54 3.07 15.24 -2.99
C SER A 54 3.14 13.72 -3.09
N TYR A 55 2.07 13.04 -2.69
CA TYR A 55 2.07 11.58 -2.56
C TYR A 55 0.75 10.94 -2.98
N PHE A 56 0.81 9.64 -3.19
CA PHE A 56 -0.31 8.78 -3.53
C PHE A 56 -0.50 7.75 -2.43
N ASN A 57 -1.73 7.29 -2.23
CA ASN A 57 -2.05 6.13 -1.41
C ASN A 57 -2.86 5.14 -2.24
N ILE A 58 -2.55 3.86 -2.07
CA ILE A 58 -3.34 2.74 -2.55
C ILE A 58 -3.58 1.82 -1.35
N GLU A 59 -4.83 1.76 -0.92
CA GLU A 59 -5.30 0.97 0.22
C GLU A 59 -6.06 -0.23 -0.33
N MET A 60 -5.71 -1.45 0.08
CA MET A 60 -6.21 -2.68 -0.54
C MET A 60 -6.65 -3.67 0.52
N ASN A 61 -7.93 -4.06 0.51
CA ASN A 61 -8.41 -5.08 1.42
C ASN A 61 -8.10 -6.50 0.94
N VAL A 62 -8.29 -7.47 1.82
CA VAL A 62 -8.06 -8.91 1.55
C VAL A 62 -8.90 -9.48 0.39
N ARG A 63 -9.97 -8.79 -0.07
CA ARG A 63 -10.75 -9.17 -1.26
C ARG A 63 -10.17 -8.63 -2.57
N GLY A 64 -9.16 -7.76 -2.49
CA GLY A 64 -8.61 -7.03 -3.64
C GLY A 64 -9.43 -5.81 -4.05
N ALA A 65 -10.45 -5.42 -3.28
CA ALA A 65 -11.06 -4.10 -3.44
C ALA A 65 -10.09 -3.05 -2.89
N PHE A 66 -10.02 -1.90 -3.55
CA PHE A 66 -9.02 -0.90 -3.20
C PHE A 66 -9.55 0.53 -3.31
N LEU A 67 -8.94 1.43 -2.55
CA LEU A 67 -9.13 2.87 -2.62
C LEU A 67 -7.81 3.48 -3.04
N ASP A 68 -7.87 4.49 -3.92
CA ASP A 68 -6.66 5.11 -4.41
C ASP A 68 -6.82 6.63 -4.55
N GLN A 69 -5.84 7.40 -4.04
CA GLN A 69 -5.93 8.86 -4.04
C GLN A 69 -4.58 9.51 -4.31
N PHE A 70 -4.65 10.76 -4.77
CA PHE A 70 -3.50 11.65 -4.91
C PHE A 70 -3.65 12.88 -4.02
N HIS A 71 -2.58 13.19 -3.29
CA HIS A 71 -2.44 14.31 -2.36
C HIS A 71 -1.32 15.26 -2.85
N PRO A 72 -1.60 16.26 -3.69
CA PRO A 72 -0.59 17.15 -4.27
C PRO A 72 0.17 18.02 -3.25
N GLN A 73 -0.46 18.34 -2.11
CA GLN A 73 0.05 19.30 -1.11
C GLN A 73 -0.15 18.77 0.32
N GLY A 74 -0.08 17.46 0.50
CA GLY A 74 -0.22 16.80 1.80
C GLY A 74 -1.64 16.31 2.12
N PRO A 75 -1.88 15.81 3.34
CA PRO A 75 -3.07 15.03 3.69
C PRO A 75 -4.41 15.69 3.39
N GLN A 76 -4.51 17.02 3.59
CA GLN A 76 -5.76 17.77 3.40
C GLN A 76 -6.05 18.14 1.94
N SER A 77 -5.18 17.75 1.01
CA SER A 77 -5.28 18.11 -0.40
C SER A 77 -5.77 16.97 -1.30
N SER A 78 -6.26 15.86 -0.71
CA SER A 78 -6.71 14.69 -1.46
C SER A 78 -7.64 15.08 -2.60
N THR A 79 -7.34 14.60 -3.80
CA THR A 79 -8.20 14.75 -4.98
C THR A 79 -8.88 13.42 -5.29
N SER A 80 -10.19 13.46 -5.54
CA SER A 80 -10.94 12.29 -6.02
C SER A 80 -10.82 12.08 -7.53
N GLU A 81 -10.06 12.93 -8.22
CA GLU A 81 -9.93 12.91 -9.68
C GLU A 81 -8.84 11.95 -10.17
N TRP A 82 -7.87 11.62 -9.32
CA TRP A 82 -6.88 10.62 -9.68
C TRP A 82 -7.48 9.22 -9.50
N ASN A 83 -7.43 8.45 -10.58
CA ASN A 83 -7.89 7.07 -10.63
C ASN A 83 -6.80 6.26 -11.34
N GLY A 84 -6.00 5.55 -10.56
CA GLY A 84 -4.89 4.73 -11.03
C GLY A 84 -5.34 3.74 -12.09
N GLN A 85 -4.69 3.79 -13.25
CA GLN A 85 -4.99 2.97 -14.41
C GLN A 85 -4.10 1.74 -14.42
N GLY A 86 -4.69 0.59 -14.79
CA GLY A 86 -3.95 -0.66 -15.01
C GLY A 86 -3.39 -1.31 -13.74
N ILE A 87 -3.79 -0.86 -12.54
CA ILE A 87 -3.44 -1.53 -11.27
C ILE A 87 -4.06 -2.93 -11.28
N GLN A 88 -3.24 -3.95 -11.03
CA GLN A 88 -3.67 -5.34 -10.92
C GLN A 88 -3.44 -5.82 -9.50
N ILE A 89 -4.44 -6.46 -8.90
CA ILE A 89 -4.37 -6.99 -7.54
C ILE A 89 -4.83 -8.44 -7.55
N ALA A 90 -4.07 -9.32 -6.89
CA ALA A 90 -4.45 -10.70 -6.63
C ALA A 90 -4.34 -10.98 -5.13
N THR A 91 -5.26 -11.78 -4.60
CA THR A 91 -5.26 -12.19 -3.20
C THR A 91 -5.48 -13.68 -3.05
N ASN A 92 -5.00 -14.25 -1.96
CA ASN A 92 -5.33 -15.62 -1.55
C ASN A 92 -5.42 -15.70 -0.02
N ILE A 93 -6.37 -16.48 0.47
CA ILE A 93 -6.68 -16.61 1.89
C ILE A 93 -6.46 -18.06 2.30
N VAL A 94 -5.77 -18.26 3.43
CA VAL A 94 -5.66 -19.55 4.11
C VAL A 94 -6.43 -19.44 5.43
N GLY A 95 -7.73 -19.68 5.32
CA GLY A 95 -8.72 -19.42 6.36
C GLY A 95 -10.16 -19.34 5.79
N THR A 96 -11.10 -18.89 6.62
CA THR A 96 -12.51 -18.67 6.33
C THR A 96 -12.86 -17.18 6.43
N LEU A 97 -12.91 -16.50 5.30
CA LEU A 97 -13.24 -15.09 5.25
C LEU A 97 -14.62 -14.80 5.88
N ASN A 98 -14.66 -13.84 6.80
CA ASN A 98 -15.86 -13.38 7.51
C ASN A 98 -16.50 -14.39 8.47
N ASP A 99 -15.72 -15.33 9.03
CA ASP A 99 -16.16 -16.22 10.09
C ASP A 99 -15.30 -16.05 11.36
N ASP A 100 -15.78 -15.29 12.34
CA ASP A 100 -15.06 -15.12 13.61
C ASP A 100 -15.19 -16.35 14.55
N SER A 101 -15.88 -17.42 14.12
CA SER A 101 -16.07 -18.63 14.95
C SER A 101 -14.93 -19.64 14.84
N ASP A 102 -14.08 -19.53 13.81
CA ASP A 102 -12.87 -20.33 13.65
C ASP A 102 -11.59 -19.47 13.81
N THR A 103 -10.46 -19.99 13.34
CA THR A 103 -9.16 -19.32 13.43
C THR A 103 -8.43 -19.46 12.10
N ASP A 104 -8.16 -18.32 11.49
CA ASP A 104 -7.43 -18.20 10.24
C ASP A 104 -5.91 -18.30 10.44
N GLN A 105 -5.18 -18.50 9.35
CA GLN A 105 -3.72 -18.53 9.38
C GLN A 105 -3.12 -17.26 8.81
N TYR A 106 -3.36 -17.00 7.52
CA TYR A 106 -2.84 -15.85 6.82
C TYR A 106 -3.60 -15.56 5.53
N TRP A 107 -3.39 -14.37 5.00
CA TRP A 107 -3.71 -14.02 3.62
C TRP A 107 -2.51 -13.38 2.93
N ILE A 108 -2.51 -13.45 1.61
CA ILE A 108 -1.53 -12.78 0.75
C ILE A 108 -2.23 -11.78 -0.15
N LEU A 109 -1.49 -10.72 -0.49
CA LEU A 109 -1.88 -9.77 -1.51
C LEU A 109 -0.66 -9.38 -2.34
N GLU A 110 -0.84 -9.41 -3.66
CA GLU A 110 0.14 -8.93 -4.63
C GLU A 110 -0.50 -7.84 -5.47
N ALA A 111 0.26 -6.78 -5.72
CA ALA A 111 -0.15 -5.69 -6.60
C ALA A 111 0.95 -5.38 -7.62
N ALA A 112 0.53 -5.22 -8.89
CA ALA A 112 1.35 -4.65 -9.95
C ALA A 112 0.81 -3.25 -10.28
N ILE A 113 1.65 -2.23 -10.10
CA ILE A 113 1.26 -0.82 -10.19
C ILE A 113 2.06 -0.17 -11.32
N PRO A 114 1.41 0.20 -12.45
CA PRO A 114 2.12 0.79 -13.57
C PRO A 114 2.77 2.13 -13.22
N PHE A 115 4.03 2.33 -13.62
CA PHE A 115 4.76 3.58 -13.40
C PHE A 115 4.15 4.78 -14.13
N SER A 116 3.40 4.53 -15.20
CA SER A 116 2.68 5.55 -15.96
C SER A 116 1.76 6.41 -15.09
N ASN A 117 1.25 5.85 -13.98
CA ASN A 117 0.41 6.55 -13.00
C ASN A 117 1.11 7.69 -12.26
N PHE A 118 2.45 7.72 -12.25
CA PHE A 118 3.24 8.67 -11.47
C PHE A 118 4.01 9.69 -12.33
N THR A 119 3.85 9.63 -13.65
CA THR A 119 4.58 10.44 -14.65
C THR A 119 4.53 11.95 -14.42
N ASN A 120 3.45 12.47 -13.83
CA ASN A 120 3.28 13.90 -13.58
C ASN A 120 4.08 14.42 -12.36
N ILE A 121 4.50 13.52 -11.47
CA ILE A 121 5.12 13.88 -10.19
C ILE A 121 6.54 13.34 -10.09
N ALA A 122 6.74 12.07 -10.40
CA ALA A 122 8.03 11.40 -10.30
C ALA A 122 9.09 12.05 -11.20
N LYS A 123 10.36 12.02 -10.75
CA LYS A 123 11.48 12.51 -11.57
C LYS A 123 11.73 11.66 -12.81
N ASN A 124 11.57 10.34 -12.69
CA ASN A 124 11.66 9.38 -13.79
C ASN A 124 10.57 8.31 -13.62
N THR A 125 10.03 7.84 -14.75
CA THR A 125 9.10 6.70 -14.86
C THR A 125 9.43 5.93 -16.15
N PRO A 126 9.92 4.68 -16.06
CA PRO A 126 10.29 3.98 -14.83
C PRO A 126 11.41 4.70 -14.05
N PRO A 127 11.53 4.45 -12.73
CA PRO A 127 12.65 4.92 -11.93
C PRO A 127 13.98 4.45 -12.53
N LYS A 128 15.00 5.28 -12.42
CA LYS A 128 16.37 4.89 -12.76
C LYS A 128 17.07 4.29 -11.54
N PRO A 129 18.09 3.44 -11.73
CA PRO A 129 18.93 3.01 -10.63
C PRO A 129 19.45 4.21 -9.83
N ARG A 130 19.36 4.10 -8.49
CA ARG A 130 19.63 5.14 -7.48
C ARG A 130 18.59 6.24 -7.35
N ASP A 131 17.51 6.23 -8.14
CA ASP A 131 16.36 7.07 -7.81
C ASP A 131 15.83 6.68 -6.43
N ILE A 132 15.37 7.70 -5.70
CA ILE A 132 14.83 7.55 -4.36
C ILE A 132 13.38 7.96 -4.38
N TRP A 133 12.51 7.08 -3.91
CA TRP A 133 11.14 7.43 -3.56
C TRP A 133 11.02 7.41 -2.04
N HIS A 134 10.16 8.28 -1.52
CA HIS A 134 9.69 8.10 -0.15
C HIS A 134 8.43 7.24 -0.18
N LEU A 135 8.32 6.26 0.71
CA LEU A 135 7.12 5.43 0.80
C LEU A 135 6.84 4.93 2.20
N ASN A 136 5.63 4.43 2.41
CA ASN A 136 5.31 3.64 3.59
C ASN A 136 4.46 2.43 3.22
N LEU A 137 4.54 1.41 4.06
CA LEU A 137 3.78 0.17 3.98
C LEU A 137 3.00 0.04 5.28
N ASN A 138 1.69 -0.08 5.20
CA ASN A 138 0.83 -0.10 6.38
C ASN A 138 -0.03 -1.36 6.40
N ARG A 139 -0.44 -1.77 7.60
CA ARG A 139 -1.55 -2.70 7.82
C ARG A 139 -2.49 -2.08 8.83
N LEU A 140 -3.78 -2.15 8.52
CA LEU A 140 -4.82 -1.64 9.37
C LEU A 140 -6.15 -2.36 9.20
N GLY A 141 -7.08 -2.00 10.08
CA GLY A 141 -8.47 -2.43 10.01
C GLY A 141 -8.66 -3.81 10.63
N GLY A 142 -9.61 -4.58 10.10
CA GLY A 142 -10.11 -5.81 10.69
C GLY A 142 -11.26 -5.58 11.68
N LYS A 143 -12.04 -6.63 11.94
CA LYS A 143 -13.23 -6.54 12.80
C LYS A 143 -12.94 -6.88 14.25
N THR A 144 -12.42 -8.08 14.50
CA THR A 144 -12.25 -8.66 15.84
C THR A 144 -10.92 -8.28 16.49
N ASN A 145 -9.85 -8.21 15.68
CA ASN A 145 -8.46 -8.06 16.11
C ASN A 145 -7.79 -6.86 15.41
N ARG A 146 -8.38 -5.66 15.57
CA ARG A 146 -7.95 -4.49 14.81
C ARG A 146 -6.43 -4.25 14.82
N GLN A 147 -5.89 -4.02 13.64
CA GLN A 147 -4.46 -3.84 13.41
C GLN A 147 -4.14 -2.38 13.11
N TYR A 148 -2.95 -1.95 13.52
CA TYR A 148 -2.37 -0.65 13.17
C TYR A 148 -0.85 -0.76 13.19
N SER A 149 -0.24 -1.01 12.04
CA SER A 149 1.22 -1.11 11.92
C SER A 149 1.72 -0.41 10.67
N GLN A 150 2.93 0.14 10.78
CA GLN A 150 3.61 0.89 9.72
C GLN A 150 5.05 0.37 9.61
N TRP A 151 5.58 0.29 8.39
CA TRP A 151 6.98 -0.04 8.17
C TRP A 151 7.90 1.07 8.67
N SER A 152 7.65 2.31 8.24
CA SER A 152 8.29 3.50 8.79
C SER A 152 7.34 4.14 9.82
N PRO A 153 7.74 4.24 11.11
CA PRO A 153 6.85 4.75 12.15
C PRO A 153 6.63 6.26 12.02
N SER A 154 5.37 6.69 12.12
CA SER A 154 5.05 8.11 12.25
C SER A 154 5.57 8.66 13.58
N GLN A 155 6.03 9.92 13.60
CA GLN A 155 6.58 10.55 14.80
C GLN A 155 5.48 11.12 15.70
N THR A 156 4.47 10.29 15.99
CA THR A 156 3.25 10.67 16.70
C THR A 156 2.89 9.65 17.80
N PRO A 157 2.15 10.05 18.86
CA PRO A 157 1.77 9.12 19.95
C PRO A 157 0.82 7.99 19.54
N LYS A 158 0.14 8.14 18.40
CA LYS A 158 -0.74 7.15 17.80
C LYS A 158 -0.37 7.00 16.32
N PRO A 159 -0.61 5.84 15.68
CA PRO A 159 -0.37 5.66 14.25
C PRO A 159 -1.04 6.76 13.43
N GLN A 160 -0.26 7.40 12.56
CA GLN A 160 -0.72 8.38 11.58
C GLN A 160 -0.18 7.96 10.21
N PHE A 161 -1.07 7.49 9.34
CA PHE A 161 -0.69 6.93 8.03
C PHE A 161 -0.42 8.04 7.00
N HIS A 162 -1.20 9.12 7.04
CA HIS A 162 -1.00 10.30 6.20
C HIS A 162 0.05 11.26 6.80
N ALA A 163 1.26 10.76 7.02
CA ALA A 163 2.42 11.52 7.54
C ALA A 163 3.59 11.47 6.53
N PRO A 164 3.47 12.14 5.37
CA PRO A 164 4.49 12.07 4.30
C PRO A 164 5.91 12.44 4.74
N GLN A 165 6.05 13.29 5.75
CA GLN A 165 7.34 13.66 6.34
C GLN A 165 8.07 12.49 7.03
N ASP A 166 7.34 11.45 7.44
CA ASP A 166 7.85 10.28 8.17
C ASP A 166 7.95 9.03 7.27
N PHE A 167 7.65 9.16 5.97
CA PHE A 167 7.81 8.06 5.02
C PHE A 167 9.27 7.59 4.98
N GLY A 168 9.44 6.27 4.90
CA GLY A 168 10.73 5.66 4.69
C GLY A 168 11.27 6.00 3.30
N ARG A 169 12.54 5.69 3.06
CA ARG A 169 13.19 5.93 1.77
C ARG A 169 13.53 4.60 1.14
N VAL A 170 13.12 4.41 -0.11
CA VAL A 170 13.55 3.28 -0.93
C VAL A 170 14.44 3.76 -2.04
N THR A 171 15.45 2.97 -2.38
CA THR A 171 16.36 3.24 -3.49
C THR A 171 16.16 2.16 -4.54
N PHE A 172 15.87 2.56 -5.77
CA PHE A 172 15.75 1.62 -6.88
C PHE A 172 17.14 1.12 -7.27
N VAL A 173 17.30 -0.19 -7.42
CA VAL A 173 18.58 -0.84 -7.74
C VAL A 173 18.38 -1.84 -8.87
N GLU A 174 19.41 -2.04 -9.70
CA GLU A 174 19.45 -3.08 -10.76
C GLU A 174 19.63 -4.50 -10.20
N ALA A 175 19.91 -4.62 -8.89
CA ALA A 175 20.24 -5.91 -8.29
C ALA A 175 19.04 -6.86 -8.36
N GLU A 176 19.26 -8.07 -8.87
CA GLU A 176 18.31 -9.18 -8.74
C GLU A 176 18.11 -9.50 -7.25
N SER A 177 16.85 -9.62 -6.84
CA SER A 177 16.52 -10.13 -5.51
C SER A 177 17.05 -11.56 -5.40
N PRO A 178 17.90 -11.89 -4.40
CA PRO A 178 18.40 -13.26 -4.20
C PRO A 178 17.35 -14.19 -3.57
N PHE A 179 16.10 -13.75 -3.49
CA PHE A 179 14.97 -14.42 -2.85
C PHE A 179 13.91 -14.78 -3.87
#